data_AF-A0A2H5F2E0-F1
#
_entry.id   AF-A0A2H5F2E0-F1
#
_cell.length_a   1.000
_cell.length_b   1.000
_cell.length_c   1.000
_cell.angle_alpha   90.00
_cell.angle_beta   90.00
_cell.angle_gamma   90.00
#
_symmetry.space_group_name_H-M   'P 1'
#
loop_
_entity.id
_entity.type
_entity.pdbx_description
1 polymer ?
#
loop_
_entity_poly.entity_id
_entity_poly.type
_entity_poly.pdbx_seq_one_letter_code
_entity_poly.pdbx_strand_id
1 'polypeptide(L)'
;MFTPLFRRALLPGLLTASAFVLSACTMTTGATNPPASNAFYAQLSQTGFSGRYDPAGFQPHEVQKALGEACAIRGNIVDYSEQPVDGAMAFRARCRGGTDVRLGTVSVYRYGNRARVVLPGYVELMREDETVRTISL
;
A
#
# COMPACT_ATOMS: atom_id res chain seq x y z
N MET A 1 -45.87 3.04 53.40
CA MET A 1 -44.59 2.67 54.04
C MET A 1 -44.65 1.16 54.31
N PHE A 2 -43.61 0.42 53.90
CA PHE A 2 -43.31 -1.01 54.16
C PHE A 2 -44.11 -2.12 53.42
N THR A 3 -43.55 -2.53 52.27
CA THR A 3 -43.36 -3.94 51.87
C THR A 3 -42.36 -4.62 52.83
N PRO A 4 -42.45 -5.94 53.10
CA PRO A 4 -41.69 -6.90 52.30
C PRO A 4 -42.22 -8.36 52.29
N LEU A 5 -41.78 -9.15 51.29
CA LEU A 5 -41.48 -10.59 51.35
C LEU A 5 -40.88 -10.96 49.97
N PHE A 6 -39.56 -11.02 49.78
CA PHE A 6 -38.69 -12.20 49.99
C PHE A 6 -39.38 -13.49 49.46
N ARG A 7 -38.85 -14.26 48.51
CA ARG A 7 -37.46 -14.74 48.39
C ARG A 7 -37.36 -15.72 47.20
N ARG A 8 -36.11 -15.90 46.74
CA ARG A 8 -35.51 -17.04 46.01
C ARG A 8 -35.32 -16.80 44.51
N ALA A 9 -34.20 -17.17 43.87
CA ALA A 9 -32.82 -17.52 44.21
C ALA A 9 -32.27 -18.15 42.91
N LEU A 10 -30.98 -17.93 42.60
CA LEU A 10 -30.13 -18.77 41.72
C LEU A 10 -30.48 -18.70 40.21
N LEU A 11 -29.58 -18.55 39.23
CA LEU A 11 -28.16 -18.83 39.08
C LEU A 11 -27.60 -17.96 37.92
N PRO A 12 -26.26 -17.89 37.76
CA PRO A 12 -25.52 -16.80 37.14
C PRO A 12 -25.16 -17.04 35.67
N GLY A 13 -24.83 -15.94 34.99
CA GLY A 13 -23.75 -15.88 34.01
C GLY A 13 -24.09 -16.38 32.61
N LEU A 14 -24.10 -15.45 31.64
CA LEU A 14 -23.34 -15.66 30.43
C LEU A 14 -22.93 -14.31 29.82
N LEU A 15 -21.65 -14.22 29.54
CA LEU A 15 -20.97 -13.10 28.92
C LEU A 15 -21.56 -12.82 27.52
N THR A 16 -21.90 -11.57 27.26
CA THR A 16 -21.96 -11.05 25.89
C THR A 16 -20.96 -9.92 25.76
N ALA A 17 -19.73 -10.32 25.48
CA ALA A 17 -18.69 -9.45 24.93
C ALA A 17 -19.16 -8.97 23.54
N SER A 18 -19.68 -7.75 23.47
CA SER A 18 -20.04 -7.11 22.22
C SER A 18 -18.75 -6.76 21.48
N ALA A 19 -18.53 -7.49 20.39
CA ALA A 19 -17.42 -7.35 19.47
C ALA A 19 -17.24 -5.91 18.99
N PHE A 20 -16.03 -5.39 19.16
CA PHE A 20 -15.51 -4.27 18.39
C PHE A 20 -15.41 -4.69 16.93
N VAL A 21 -16.45 -4.46 16.14
CA VAL A 21 -16.38 -4.55 14.68
C VAL A 21 -15.70 -3.27 14.21
N LEU A 22 -14.37 -3.27 14.22
CA LEU A 22 -13.60 -2.31 13.43
C LEU A 22 -13.91 -2.63 11.97
N SER A 23 -14.87 -1.86 11.42
CA SER A 23 -15.14 -1.75 10.00
C SER A 23 -13.82 -1.64 9.27
N ALA A 24 -13.58 -2.61 8.40
CA ALA A 24 -12.40 -2.73 7.57
C ALA A 24 -12.05 -1.36 6.96
N CYS A 25 -10.79 -0.95 7.14
CA CYS A 25 -10.16 -0.04 6.19
C CYS A 25 -10.19 -0.75 4.83
N THR A 26 -11.24 -0.52 4.05
CA THR A 26 -11.22 -0.73 2.61
C THR A 26 -10.20 0.25 2.06
N MET A 27 -8.94 -0.17 2.09
CA MET A 27 -7.93 0.41 1.23
C MET A 27 -8.38 0.06 -0.19
N THR A 28 -9.09 1.00 -0.81
CA THR A 28 -9.28 1.05 -2.25
C THR A 28 -7.89 0.93 -2.87
N THR A 29 -7.54 -0.28 -3.31
CA THR A 29 -6.30 -0.54 -4.03
C THR A 29 -6.43 0.16 -5.37
N GLY A 30 -5.91 1.38 -5.47
CA GLY A 30 -5.84 2.11 -6.72
C GLY A 30 -4.90 1.41 -7.68
N ALA A 31 -5.49 0.63 -8.57
CA ALA A 31 -5.08 0.32 -9.94
C ALA A 31 -6.11 -0.68 -10.48
N THR A 32 -7.25 -0.17 -10.94
CA THR A 32 -8.40 -0.98 -11.42
C THR A 32 -8.14 -1.66 -12.78
N ASN A 33 -6.96 -1.45 -13.38
CA ASN A 33 -6.56 -2.11 -14.62
C ASN A 33 -5.60 -3.25 -14.31
N PRO A 34 -5.71 -4.41 -15.00
CA PRO A 34 -4.70 -5.44 -14.92
C PRO A 34 -3.33 -4.84 -15.30
N PRO A 35 -2.27 -5.10 -14.52
CA PRO A 35 -0.94 -4.61 -14.86
C PRO A 35 -0.53 -5.21 -16.21
N ALA A 36 -0.06 -4.36 -17.13
CA ALA A 36 0.54 -4.85 -18.35
C ALA A 36 1.87 -5.56 -18.02
N SER A 37 2.25 -6.58 -18.77
CA SER A 37 3.51 -7.30 -18.52
C SER A 37 4.76 -6.40 -18.63
N ASN A 38 4.65 -5.22 -19.24
CA ASN A 38 5.72 -4.24 -19.32
C ASN A 38 5.50 -2.98 -18.46
N ALA A 39 4.43 -2.91 -17.66
CA ALA A 39 4.17 -1.74 -16.82
C ALA A 39 3.41 -2.06 -15.53
N PHE A 40 3.77 -1.38 -14.46
CA PHE A 40 2.99 -1.40 -13.22
C PHE A 40 2.81 -0.01 -12.64
N TYR A 41 1.79 0.11 -11.79
CA TYR A 41 1.41 1.36 -11.14
C TYR A 41 1.44 1.17 -9.63
N ALA A 42 2.07 2.12 -8.93
CA ALA A 42 2.12 2.15 -7.48
C ALA A 42 1.45 3.42 -6.99
N GLN A 43 0.38 3.28 -6.23
CA GLN A 43 -0.26 4.40 -5.57
C GLN A 43 0.59 4.83 -4.38
N LEU A 44 0.97 6.11 -4.34
CA LEU A 44 1.70 6.70 -3.24
C LEU A 44 0.74 7.10 -2.12
N SER A 45 1.17 6.81 -0.91
CA SER A 45 0.63 7.33 0.34
C SER A 45 1.75 8.05 1.08
N GLN A 46 1.41 8.82 2.12
CA GLN A 46 2.40 9.53 2.93
C GLN A 46 3.52 8.63 3.50
N THR A 47 3.23 7.34 3.70
CA THR A 47 4.15 6.40 4.35
C THR A 47 4.79 5.40 3.37
N GLY A 48 4.35 5.33 2.13
CA GLY A 48 4.84 4.31 1.20
C GLY A 48 3.94 4.07 0.00
N PHE A 49 4.01 2.86 -0.55
CA PHE A 49 3.41 2.49 -1.83
C PHE A 49 2.50 1.28 -1.70
N SER A 50 1.47 1.23 -2.54
CA SER A 50 0.68 0.03 -2.78
C SER A 50 0.33 -0.08 -4.24
N GLY A 51 0.33 -1.28 -4.79
CA GLY A 51 -0.02 -1.48 -6.20
C GLY A 51 -0.13 -2.95 -6.56
N ARG A 52 -0.15 -3.22 -7.87
CA ARG A 52 -0.14 -4.56 -8.45
C ARG A 52 0.83 -4.60 -9.62
N TYR A 53 1.53 -5.71 -9.81
CA TYR A 53 2.35 -5.97 -10.99
C TYR A 53 2.11 -7.38 -11.54
N ASP A 54 2.41 -7.57 -12.82
CA ASP A 54 2.40 -8.89 -13.46
C ASP A 54 3.74 -9.60 -13.16
N PRO A 55 3.75 -10.74 -12.44
CA PRO A 55 4.98 -11.47 -12.11
C PRO A 55 5.69 -12.09 -13.32
N ALA A 56 5.02 -12.24 -14.48
CA ALA A 56 5.70 -12.58 -15.73
C ALA A 56 6.50 -11.40 -16.28
N GLY A 57 6.09 -10.19 -15.89
CA GLY A 57 6.61 -8.91 -16.37
C GLY A 57 7.66 -8.27 -15.47
N PHE A 58 7.64 -8.54 -14.16
CA PHE A 58 8.57 -7.98 -13.17
C PHE A 58 8.85 -8.99 -12.06
N GLN A 59 10.08 -9.00 -11.55
CA GLN A 59 10.46 -9.76 -10.37
C GLN A 59 10.31 -8.92 -9.09
N PRO A 60 10.07 -9.53 -7.92
CA PRO A 60 9.91 -8.79 -6.65
C PRO A 60 11.04 -7.79 -6.35
N HIS A 61 12.30 -8.20 -6.57
CA HIS A 61 13.46 -7.35 -6.33
C HIS A 61 13.55 -6.16 -7.29
N GLU A 62 13.04 -6.30 -8.52
CA GLU A 62 12.99 -5.23 -9.54
C GLU A 62 11.95 -4.19 -9.16
N VAL A 63 10.79 -4.65 -8.68
CA VAL A 63 9.72 -3.80 -8.16
C VAL A 63 10.22 -3.02 -6.95
N GLN A 64 10.83 -3.71 -5.99
CA GLN A 64 11.40 -3.06 -4.80
C GLN A 64 12.47 -2.01 -5.17
N LYS A 65 13.37 -2.33 -6.11
CA LYS A 65 14.39 -1.40 -6.60
C LYS A 65 13.76 -0.16 -7.25
N ALA A 66 12.75 -0.35 -8.09
CA ALA A 66 12.03 0.75 -8.74
C ALA A 66 11.30 1.65 -7.73
N LEU A 67 10.65 1.07 -6.72
CA LEU A 67 9.98 1.82 -5.65
C LEU A 67 10.99 2.56 -4.75
N GLY A 68 12.19 2.00 -4.57
CA GLY A 68 13.26 2.63 -3.80
C GLY A 68 13.68 3.99 -4.34
N GLU A 69 13.54 4.22 -5.66
CA GLU A 69 13.80 5.53 -6.27
C GLU A 69 12.83 6.63 -5.85
N ALA A 70 11.64 6.24 -5.40
CA ALA A 70 10.57 7.14 -4.98
C ALA A 70 10.56 7.42 -3.46
N CYS A 71 11.41 6.74 -2.68
CA CYS A 71 11.55 6.98 -1.24
C CYS A 71 12.34 8.27 -0.98
N ALA A 72 11.97 9.00 0.09
CA ALA A 72 12.66 10.23 0.49
C ALA A 72 14.14 10.00 0.78
N ILE A 73 14.43 8.92 1.51
CA ILE A 73 15.76 8.36 1.55
C ILE A 73 15.85 7.31 0.46
N ARG A 74 16.51 7.64 -0.65
CA ARG A 74 16.62 6.76 -1.82
C ARG A 74 17.04 5.35 -1.43
N GLY A 75 16.38 4.34 -2.00
CA GLY A 75 16.66 2.92 -1.79
C GLY A 75 16.26 2.37 -0.41
N ASN A 76 15.69 3.17 0.49
CA ASN A 76 15.37 2.72 1.85
C ASN A 76 13.91 2.30 2.01
N ILE A 77 13.58 1.12 1.48
CA ILE A 77 12.34 0.42 1.80
C ILE A 77 12.56 -0.37 3.08
N VAL A 78 11.75 -0.09 4.12
CA VAL A 78 11.85 -0.72 5.45
C VAL A 78 10.90 -1.88 5.63
N ASP A 79 9.87 -1.95 4.81
CA ASP A 79 8.87 -3.01 4.84
C ASP A 79 8.42 -3.26 3.40
N TYR A 80 8.40 -4.52 2.98
CA TYR A 80 7.94 -4.92 1.67
C TYR A 80 7.17 -6.23 1.81
N SER A 81 5.95 -6.26 1.32
CA SER A 81 5.09 -7.44 1.36
C SER A 81 4.35 -7.59 0.04
N GLU A 82 4.14 -8.84 -0.36
CA GLU A 82 3.46 -9.21 -1.58
C GLU A 82 2.40 -10.27 -1.29
N GLN A 83 1.31 -10.23 -2.04
CA GLN A 83 0.27 -11.23 -1.99
C GLN A 83 -0.26 -11.49 -3.42
N PRO A 84 -0.40 -12.76 -3.82
CA PRO A 84 -1.02 -13.08 -5.10
C PRO A 84 -2.51 -12.72 -5.09
N VAL A 85 -2.96 -12.00 -6.12
CA VAL A 85 -4.36 -11.57 -6.29
C VAL A 85 -4.70 -11.60 -7.78
N ASP A 86 -5.69 -12.39 -8.19
CA ASP A 86 -6.19 -12.52 -9.57
C ASP A 86 -5.09 -12.71 -10.65
N GLY A 87 -4.08 -13.53 -10.37
CA GLY A 87 -2.97 -13.78 -11.32
C GLY A 87 -1.92 -12.66 -11.39
N ALA A 88 -2.06 -11.60 -10.59
CA ALA A 88 -1.06 -10.56 -10.38
C ALA A 88 -0.47 -10.65 -8.97
N MET A 89 0.61 -9.91 -8.72
CA MET A 89 1.16 -9.70 -7.38
C MET A 89 0.74 -8.33 -6.86
N ALA A 90 -0.12 -8.30 -5.84
CA ALA A 90 -0.37 -7.10 -5.08
C ALA A 90 0.79 -6.87 -4.12
N PHE A 91 1.26 -5.64 -4.00
CA PHE A 91 2.38 -5.29 -3.12
C PHE A 91 2.04 -4.11 -2.22
N ARG A 92 2.72 -4.07 -1.07
CA ARG A 92 2.83 -2.89 -0.21
C ARG A 92 4.28 -2.71 0.18
N ALA A 93 4.74 -1.46 0.12
CA ALA A 93 6.09 -1.07 0.48
C ALA A 93 6.06 0.15 1.39
N ARG A 94 6.91 0.21 2.41
CA ARG A 94 7.06 1.38 3.30
C ARG A 94 8.45 1.96 3.14
N CYS A 95 8.54 3.27 2.97
CA CYS A 95 9.83 3.98 2.93
C CYS A 95 10.27 4.43 4.32
N ARG A 96 11.57 4.39 4.58
CA ARG A 96 12.16 5.04 5.75
C ARG A 96 12.01 6.56 5.60
N GLY A 97 11.34 7.21 6.56
CA GLY A 97 11.13 8.66 6.51
C GLY A 97 10.01 9.10 5.56
N GLY A 98 9.25 8.16 4.99
CA GLY A 98 8.16 8.47 4.05
C GLY A 98 8.63 8.64 2.61
N THR A 99 7.74 9.17 1.78
CA THR A 99 7.96 9.42 0.35
C THR A 99 8.26 10.90 0.11
N ASP A 100 9.12 11.24 -0.85
CA ASP A 100 9.37 12.65 -1.22
C ASP A 100 8.11 13.32 -1.80
N VAL A 101 7.17 12.50 -2.29
CA VAL A 101 5.92 12.96 -2.87
C VAL A 101 4.77 12.60 -1.94
N ARG A 102 3.93 13.59 -1.60
CA ARG A 102 2.85 13.40 -0.61
C ARG A 102 1.76 12.44 -1.06
N LEU A 103 1.36 12.51 -2.35
CA LEU A 103 0.29 11.72 -2.96
C LEU A 103 0.51 11.62 -4.47
N GLY A 104 0.06 10.54 -5.09
CA GLY A 104 0.04 10.38 -6.54
C GLY A 104 0.14 8.92 -6.98
N THR A 105 0.49 8.71 -8.25
CA THR A 105 0.76 7.38 -8.80
C THR A 105 2.15 7.35 -9.43
N VAL A 106 3.03 6.48 -8.94
CA VAL A 106 4.27 6.13 -9.64
C VAL A 106 3.89 5.20 -10.79
N SER A 107 4.33 5.51 -11.99
CA SER A 107 4.23 4.57 -13.11
C SER A 107 5.61 4.05 -13.48
N VAL A 108 5.73 2.74 -13.64
CA VAL A 108 6.99 2.08 -13.97
C VAL A 108 6.80 1.33 -15.26
N TYR A 109 7.68 1.60 -16.23
CA TYR A 109 7.66 0.99 -17.56
C TYR A 109 8.97 0.26 -17.82
N ARG A 110 8.89 -1.00 -18.24
CA ARG A 110 10.04 -1.83 -18.58
C ARG A 110 10.39 -1.68 -20.06
N TYR A 111 11.68 -1.48 -20.33
CA TYR A 111 12.30 -1.41 -21.64
C TYR A 111 13.55 -2.29 -21.64
N GLY A 112 13.39 -3.57 -21.98
CA GLY A 112 14.47 -4.55 -21.90
C GLY A 112 14.99 -4.71 -20.46
N ASN A 113 16.28 -4.44 -20.25
CA ASN A 113 16.94 -4.50 -18.93
C ASN A 113 16.89 -3.18 -18.15
N ARG A 114 16.04 -2.23 -18.56
CA ARG A 114 15.85 -0.94 -17.88
C ARG A 114 14.40 -0.75 -17.49
N ALA A 115 14.17 -0.01 -16.41
CA ALA A 115 12.87 0.53 -16.07
C ALA A 115 12.91 2.05 -16.05
N ARG A 116 11.89 2.66 -16.65
CA ARG A 116 11.58 4.07 -16.54
C ARG A 116 10.58 4.24 -15.39
N VAL A 117 10.99 4.91 -14.32
CA VAL A 117 10.17 5.26 -13.17
C VAL A 117 9.73 6.71 -13.35
N VAL A 118 8.42 6.91 -13.46
CA VAL A 118 7.78 8.21 -13.59
C VAL A 118 7.15 8.56 -12.25
N LEU A 119 7.66 9.62 -11.63
CA LEU A 119 7.19 10.12 -10.35
C LEU A 119 6.23 11.29 -10.61
N PRO A 120 5.05 11.31 -9.96
CA PRO A 120 4.20 12.49 -9.99
C PRO A 120 4.97 13.67 -9.39
N GLY A 121 4.84 14.85 -9.99
CA GLY A 121 5.63 16.04 -9.65
C GLY A 121 5.71 16.29 -8.14
N TYR A 122 6.90 16.73 -7.69
CA TYR A 122 7.16 17.00 -6.28
C TYR A 122 6.29 18.17 -5.82
N VAL A 123 5.72 18.06 -4.62
CA VAL A 123 5.11 19.21 -3.92
C VAL A 123 6.22 20.00 -3.21
N GLU A 124 7.36 20.22 -3.87
CA GLU A 124 8.22 21.34 -3.51
C GLU A 124 7.63 22.55 -4.24
N LEU A 125 7.15 23.49 -3.43
CA LEU A 125 6.55 24.75 -3.81
C LEU A 125 7.12 25.28 -5.16
N MET A 126 6.30 25.21 -6.22
CA MET A 126 6.50 25.85 -7.53
C MET A 126 7.39 25.17 -8.58
N ARG A 127 7.24 23.85 -8.82
CA ARG A 127 7.59 23.27 -10.13
C ARG A 127 6.78 22.01 -10.49
N GLU A 128 5.81 22.15 -11.40
CA GLU A 128 4.97 21.05 -11.93
C GLU A 128 5.69 20.21 -13.00
N ASP A 129 6.97 19.87 -12.81
CA ASP A 129 7.70 19.01 -13.74
C ASP A 129 7.64 17.54 -13.27
N GLU A 130 7.06 16.67 -14.10
CA GLU A 130 7.11 15.22 -13.92
C GLU A 130 8.56 14.75 -13.87
N THR A 131 8.94 14.04 -12.81
CA THR A 131 10.32 13.55 -12.68
C THR A 131 10.43 12.14 -13.22
N VAL A 132 11.18 12.02 -14.31
CA VAL A 132 11.46 10.76 -14.98
C VAL A 132 12.83 10.25 -14.55
N ARG A 133 12.88 9.04 -14.02
CA ARG A 133 14.13 8.33 -13.69
C ARG A 133 14.25 7.06 -14.51
N THR A 134 15.46 6.70 -14.88
CA THR A 134 15.74 5.42 -15.56
C THR A 134 16.69 4.62 -14.68
N ILE A 135 16.31 3.39 -14.38
CA ILE A 135 17.13 2.44 -13.62
C ILE A 135 17.44 1.22 -14.47
N SER A 136 18.60 0.62 -14.24
CA SER A 136 18.85 -0.75 -14.67
C SER A 136 18.07 -1.68 -13.77
N LEU A 137 17.42 -2.71 -14.33
CA LEU A 137 16.73 -3.75 -13.57
C LEU A 137 17.75 -4.77 -13.07
#